data_AF-A0A367IK33-F1
#
_entry.id   AF-A0A367IK33-F1
#
_cell.length_a   1.000
_cell.length_b   1.000
_cell.length_c   1.000
_cell.angle_alpha   90.00
_cell.angle_beta   90.00
_cell.angle_gamma   90.00
#
_symmetry.space_group_name_H-M   'P 1'
#
loop_
_entity.id
_entity.type
_entity.pdbx_description
1 polymer ?
#
loop_
_entity_poly.entity_id
_entity_poly.type
_entity_poly.pdbx_seq_one_letter_code
_entity_poly.pdbx_strand_id
1 'polypeptide(L)'
;MFLFKRSFSSECLKKYTVPQLKSVAILSGVASSGNKPEIIDRLSHHFTTTSTPTRSVLSFDLGYRNLAYCHLDHEANVLDWAKIDLDLPSFHPSVVAPIIREFIDQNVIKNLKTVDKVLVEQQRARTGGAHAVLENTLRVNCVEAILWCGLYEATESIQRDIQMMPIPRQSVDRAWQLELDAIVAENPARFLKIKQGYYQKKQASALLVQKWLDTNTTVQCNQEFKTIIGLVQMGKIHQRIY
;
A
#
# COMPACT_ATOMS: atom_id res chain seq x y z
N MET A 1 11.42 -3.14 1.53
CA MET A 1 11.40 -4.22 2.54
C MET A 1 12.80 -4.80 2.69
N PHE A 2 13.73 -4.03 3.26
CA PHE A 2 15.13 -4.40 3.39
C PHE A 2 15.60 -4.28 4.83
N LEU A 3 16.34 -5.31 5.26
CA LEU A 3 17.26 -5.37 6.39
C LEU A 3 16.65 -5.05 7.76
N PHE A 4 16.28 -6.07 8.53
CA PHE A 4 16.65 -6.23 9.96
C PHE A 4 16.07 -7.55 10.50
N LYS A 5 16.60 -8.69 10.02
CA LYS A 5 16.39 -10.03 10.62
C LYS A 5 17.26 -10.23 11.89
N ARG A 6 17.42 -9.21 12.72
CA ARG A 6 18.04 -9.35 14.05
C ARG A 6 17.02 -8.88 15.07
N SER A 7 16.65 -9.77 15.99
CA SER A 7 15.94 -9.38 17.21
C SER A 7 16.83 -8.37 17.93
N PHE A 8 16.44 -7.10 17.92
CA PHE A 8 17.14 -6.06 18.67
C PHE A 8 16.65 -6.13 20.11
N SER A 9 17.57 -6.38 21.04
CA SER A 9 17.28 -6.13 22.45
C SER A 9 17.20 -4.62 22.68
N SER A 10 16.39 -4.20 23.66
CA SER A 10 16.29 -2.80 24.09
C SER A 10 17.66 -2.21 24.43
N GLU A 11 18.57 -3.02 24.98
CA GLU A 11 19.92 -2.64 25.34
C GLU A 11 20.80 -2.28 24.12
N CYS A 12 20.62 -2.98 22.99
CA CYS A 12 21.30 -2.62 21.74
C CYS A 12 20.79 -1.28 21.20
N LEU A 13 19.50 -0.99 21.33
CA LEU A 13 18.88 0.23 20.79
C LEU A 13 19.30 1.50 21.55
N LYS A 14 19.61 1.40 22.85
CA LYS A 14 20.07 2.53 23.68
C LYS A 14 21.32 3.23 23.14
N LYS A 15 22.18 2.50 22.41
CA LYS A 15 23.45 2.99 21.83
C LYS A 15 23.25 3.95 20.66
N TYR A 16 22.08 3.96 20.04
CA TYR A 16 21.79 4.83 18.89
C TYR A 16 21.33 6.22 19.31
N THR A 17 21.66 7.21 18.49
CA THR A 17 21.15 8.59 18.61
C THR A 17 19.67 8.65 18.25
N VAL A 18 18.97 9.71 18.69
CA VAL A 18 17.54 9.91 18.34
C VAL A 18 17.30 9.91 16.83
N PRO A 19 18.10 10.61 15.99
CA PRO A 19 17.93 10.55 14.53
C PRO A 19 18.08 9.13 13.97
N GLN A 20 19.04 8.35 14.46
CA GLN A 20 19.22 6.95 14.04
C GLN A 20 18.01 6.09 14.43
N LEU A 21 17.51 6.22 15.65
CA LEU A 21 16.32 5.50 16.12
C LEU A 21 15.07 5.88 15.32
N LYS A 22 14.91 7.16 14.98
CA LYS A 22 13.82 7.62 14.11
C LYS A 22 13.92 7.03 12.70
N SER A 23 15.13 6.94 12.16
CA SER A 23 15.38 6.28 10.86
C SER A 23 14.99 4.81 10.89
N VAL A 24 15.43 4.06 11.91
CA VAL A 24 15.05 2.65 12.11
C VAL A 24 13.53 2.50 12.25
N ALA A 25 12.88 3.37 13.04
CA ALA A 25 11.44 3.36 13.19
C ALA A 25 10.71 3.58 11.86
N ILE A 26 11.12 4.57 11.07
CA ILE A 26 10.55 4.82 9.73
C ILE A 26 10.71 3.61 8.82
N LEU A 27 11.91 3.03 8.74
CA LEU A 27 12.21 1.89 7.88
C LEU A 27 11.50 0.60 8.33
N SER A 28 11.16 0.50 9.61
CA SER A 28 10.44 -0.64 10.19
C SER A 28 8.92 -0.42 10.27
N GLY A 29 8.40 0.70 9.74
CA GLY A 29 6.97 1.02 9.82
C GLY A 29 6.47 1.34 11.23
N VAL A 30 7.36 1.62 12.17
CA VAL A 30 7.05 1.99 13.56
C VAL A 30 6.94 3.51 13.70
N ALA A 31 6.04 3.98 14.56
CA ALA A 31 5.91 5.41 14.86
C ALA A 31 7.22 6.01 15.38
N SER A 32 7.68 7.12 14.77
CA SER A 32 8.95 7.79 15.07
C SER A 32 8.81 9.06 15.93
N SER A 33 7.59 9.38 16.39
CA SER A 33 7.29 10.51 17.28
C SER A 33 7.65 10.22 18.74
N GLY A 34 7.81 11.24 19.57
CA GLY A 34 8.09 11.06 21.00
C GLY A 34 9.57 11.11 21.39
N ASN A 35 9.84 10.81 22.66
CA ASN A 35 11.19 10.87 23.23
C ASN A 35 11.99 9.57 22.99
N LYS A 36 13.28 9.59 23.35
CA LYS A 36 14.20 8.47 23.06
C LYS A 36 13.74 7.13 23.68
N PRO A 37 13.36 7.07 24.98
CA PRO A 37 12.81 5.85 25.58
C PRO A 37 11.58 5.31 24.86
N GLU A 38 10.60 6.16 24.55
CA GLU A 38 9.36 5.74 23.85
C GLU A 38 9.65 5.09 22.49
N ILE A 39 10.61 5.62 21.74
CA ILE A 39 11.00 5.05 20.44
C ILE A 39 11.69 3.68 20.65
N ILE A 40 12.57 3.56 21.65
CA ILE A 40 13.24 2.31 21.98
C ILE A 40 12.23 1.23 22.39
N ASP A 41 11.28 1.57 23.25
CA ASP A 41 10.27 0.63 23.73
C ASP A 41 9.39 0.14 22.58
N ARG A 42 8.93 1.03 21.70
CA ARG A 42 8.15 0.63 20.51
C ARG A 42 8.94 -0.25 19.56
N LEU A 43 10.20 0.08 19.27
CA LEU A 43 11.05 -0.74 18.41
C LEU A 43 11.32 -2.11 19.04
N SER A 44 11.62 -2.15 20.33
CA SER A 44 11.88 -3.40 21.07
C SER A 44 10.65 -4.29 21.06
N HIS A 45 9.48 -3.72 21.34
CA HIS A 45 8.20 -4.43 21.26
C HIS A 45 7.97 -4.97 19.85
N HIS A 46 8.07 -4.11 18.82
CA HIS A 46 7.89 -4.50 17.42
C HIS A 46 8.77 -5.69 17.00
N PHE A 47 10.05 -5.70 17.37
CA PHE A 47 10.99 -6.78 17.01
C PHE A 47 10.88 -8.03 17.89
N THR A 48 10.15 -7.97 19.02
CA THR A 48 9.94 -9.12 19.91
C THR A 48 8.58 -9.78 19.72
N THR A 49 7.56 -9.03 19.30
CA THR A 49 6.18 -9.53 19.10
C THR A 49 5.90 -10.13 17.72
N THR A 50 6.85 -10.19 16.80
CA THR A 50 6.64 -10.80 15.48
C THR A 50 6.55 -12.33 15.58
N SER A 51 5.43 -12.84 16.09
CA SER A 51 5.24 -14.25 16.43
C SER A 51 4.75 -15.13 15.28
N THR A 52 4.36 -14.57 14.14
CA THR A 52 4.07 -15.35 12.92
C THR A 52 4.69 -14.71 11.66
N PRO A 53 5.51 -15.46 10.90
CA PRO A 53 5.95 -15.03 9.58
C PRO A 53 4.74 -14.76 8.70
N THR A 54 4.66 -13.56 8.14
CA THR A 54 3.64 -13.23 7.13
C THR A 54 4.04 -13.90 5.83
N ARG A 55 3.22 -14.82 5.32
CA ARG A 55 3.45 -15.52 4.04
C ARG A 55 2.91 -14.72 2.87
N SER A 56 1.84 -13.95 3.07
CA SER A 56 1.31 -13.06 2.04
C SER A 56 0.52 -11.88 2.58
N VAL A 57 0.46 -10.83 1.78
CA VAL A 57 -0.18 -9.55 2.07
C VAL A 57 -1.04 -9.12 0.89
N LEU A 58 -2.28 -8.70 1.16
CA LEU A 58 -3.18 -8.07 0.21
C LEU A 58 -3.28 -6.59 0.57
N SER A 59 -2.85 -5.71 -0.31
CA SER A 59 -2.84 -4.26 -0.08
C SER A 59 -3.86 -3.57 -0.96
N PHE A 60 -4.50 -2.51 -0.45
CA PHE A 60 -5.45 -1.66 -1.16
C PHE A 60 -4.98 -0.19 -1.16
N ASP A 61 -4.96 0.43 -2.34
CA ASP A 61 -4.88 1.89 -2.52
C ASP A 61 -6.28 2.42 -2.79
N LEU A 62 -6.80 3.24 -1.88
CA LEU A 62 -8.19 3.66 -1.90
C LEU A 62 -8.50 4.66 -3.01
N GLY A 63 -9.62 4.41 -3.67
CA GLY A 63 -10.24 5.30 -4.63
C GLY A 63 -11.58 4.71 -5.08
N TYR A 64 -12.37 5.48 -5.82
CA TYR A 64 -13.61 4.95 -6.42
C TYR A 64 -13.51 4.78 -7.95
N ARG A 65 -12.68 5.61 -8.62
CA ARG A 65 -12.35 5.44 -10.06
C ARG A 65 -11.02 4.76 -10.34
N ASN A 66 -10.22 4.62 -9.29
CA ASN A 66 -8.85 4.12 -9.36
C ASN A 66 -8.54 3.29 -8.11
N LEU A 67 -9.53 2.55 -7.60
CA LEU A 67 -9.27 1.58 -6.54
C LEU A 67 -8.21 0.61 -7.06
N ALA A 68 -7.17 0.34 -6.30
CA ALA A 68 -6.20 -0.67 -6.71
C ALA A 68 -5.97 -1.63 -5.56
N TYR A 69 -5.67 -2.88 -5.90
CA TYR A 69 -5.22 -3.86 -4.92
C TYR A 69 -4.07 -4.69 -5.48
N CYS A 70 -3.18 -5.14 -4.60
CA CYS A 70 -2.04 -6.00 -4.95
C CYS A 70 -1.83 -7.05 -3.86
N HIS A 71 -1.78 -8.32 -4.27
CA HIS A 71 -1.50 -9.49 -3.45
C HIS A 71 -0.06 -9.95 -3.70
N LEU A 72 0.75 -9.90 -2.65
CA LEU A 72 2.17 -10.27 -2.67
C LEU A 72 2.42 -11.41 -1.67
N ASP A 73 3.26 -12.37 -2.03
CA ASP A 73 3.81 -13.33 -1.07
C ASP A 73 5.09 -12.82 -0.37
N HIS A 74 5.63 -13.64 0.53
CA HIS A 74 6.82 -13.31 1.31
C HIS A 74 8.13 -13.30 0.51
N GLU A 75 8.15 -13.86 -0.71
CA GLU A 75 9.22 -13.72 -1.70
C GLU A 75 9.05 -12.48 -2.58
N ALA A 76 8.00 -11.68 -2.35
CA ALA A 76 7.61 -10.53 -3.15
C ALA A 76 7.19 -10.90 -4.59
N ASN A 77 6.64 -12.09 -4.80
CA ASN A 77 5.93 -12.43 -6.03
C ASN A 77 4.56 -11.76 -6.04
N VAL A 78 4.23 -11.09 -7.15
CA VAL A 78 2.88 -10.57 -7.42
C VAL A 78 1.97 -11.74 -7.80
N LEU A 79 1.05 -12.07 -6.91
CA LEU A 79 0.06 -13.14 -7.09
C LEU A 79 -1.21 -12.64 -7.79
N ASP A 80 -1.60 -11.40 -7.50
CA ASP A 80 -2.73 -10.72 -8.14
C ASP A 80 -2.53 -9.21 -8.02
N TRP A 81 -2.84 -8.45 -9.06
CA TRP A 81 -2.77 -6.99 -9.00
C TRP A 81 -3.69 -6.39 -10.05
N ALA A 82 -4.62 -5.56 -9.60
CA ALA A 82 -5.60 -4.93 -10.46
C ALA A 82 -5.89 -3.50 -10.04
N LYS A 83 -6.34 -2.73 -11.03
CA LYS A 83 -6.93 -1.41 -10.85
C LYS A 83 -8.37 -1.46 -11.33
N ILE A 84 -9.27 -0.99 -10.48
CA ILE A 84 -10.72 -1.09 -10.59
C ILE A 84 -11.32 0.31 -10.58
N ASP A 85 -12.20 0.54 -11.54
CA ASP A 85 -13.19 1.62 -11.46
C ASP A 85 -14.47 0.96 -10.94
N LEU A 86 -14.97 1.43 -9.79
CA LEU A 86 -16.21 0.91 -9.23
C LEU A 86 -17.44 1.41 -10.00
N ASP A 87 -17.26 2.35 -10.95
CA ASP A 87 -18.32 2.91 -11.81
C ASP A 87 -19.57 3.33 -11.02
N LEU A 88 -19.34 4.01 -9.88
CA LEU A 88 -20.41 4.36 -8.95
C LEU A 88 -21.37 5.39 -9.58
N PRO A 89 -22.66 5.05 -9.78
CA PRO A 89 -23.63 5.99 -10.36
C PRO A 89 -24.04 7.07 -9.35
N SER A 90 -23.91 6.80 -8.06
CA SER A 90 -24.07 7.77 -6.98
C SER A 90 -23.24 7.38 -5.77
N PHE A 91 -23.14 8.29 -4.79
CA PHE A 91 -22.41 8.06 -3.54
C PHE A 91 -23.35 7.85 -2.34
N HIS A 92 -24.61 7.49 -2.59
CA HIS A 92 -25.50 7.08 -1.53
C HIS A 92 -25.12 5.68 -1.01
N PRO A 93 -25.03 5.43 0.31
CA PRO A 93 -24.58 4.14 0.83
C PRO A 93 -25.37 2.93 0.31
N SER A 94 -26.67 3.08 0.06
CA SER A 94 -27.50 2.00 -0.52
C SER A 94 -27.10 1.58 -1.93
N VAL A 95 -26.37 2.43 -2.66
CA VAL A 95 -25.85 2.16 -4.01
C VAL A 95 -24.41 1.65 -3.92
N VAL A 96 -23.60 2.27 -3.05
CA VAL A 96 -22.17 1.91 -2.91
C VAL A 96 -21.99 0.52 -2.28
N ALA A 97 -22.80 0.17 -1.28
CA ALA A 97 -22.70 -1.11 -0.59
C ALA A 97 -22.83 -2.36 -1.49
N PRO A 98 -23.87 -2.52 -2.33
CA PRO A 98 -23.97 -3.68 -3.21
C PRO A 98 -22.82 -3.76 -4.22
N ILE A 99 -22.36 -2.63 -4.76
CA ILE A 99 -21.25 -2.59 -5.72
C ILE A 99 -19.94 -3.03 -5.07
N ILE A 100 -19.66 -2.56 -3.85
CA ILE A 100 -18.45 -2.97 -3.11
C ILE A 100 -18.51 -4.46 -2.75
N ARG A 101 -19.67 -4.97 -2.34
CA ARG A 101 -19.83 -6.42 -2.07
C ARG A 101 -19.58 -7.25 -3.33
N GLU A 102 -20.17 -6.86 -4.45
CA GLU A 102 -19.93 -7.52 -5.74
C GLU A 102 -18.45 -7.49 -6.14
N PHE A 103 -17.79 -6.34 -6.00
CA PHE A 103 -16.34 -6.21 -6.20
C PHE A 103 -15.55 -7.18 -5.31
N ILE A 104 -15.91 -7.29 -4.02
CA ILE A 104 -15.22 -8.20 -3.10
C ILE A 104 -15.41 -9.65 -3.54
N ASP A 105 -16.64 -10.05 -3.83
CA ASP A 105 -16.98 -11.41 -4.24
C ASP A 105 -16.31 -11.82 -5.55
N GLN A 106 -16.24 -10.90 -6.52
CA GLN A 106 -15.70 -11.20 -7.85
C GLN A 106 -14.16 -11.11 -7.90
N ASN A 107 -13.57 -10.11 -7.24
CA ASN A 107 -12.15 -9.79 -7.41
C ASN A 107 -11.28 -10.16 -6.22
N VAL A 108 -11.83 -10.11 -5.00
CA VAL A 108 -11.04 -10.11 -3.77
C VAL A 108 -11.14 -11.43 -3.00
N ILE A 109 -12.28 -12.11 -3.03
CA ILE A 109 -12.56 -13.28 -2.17
C ILE A 109 -11.54 -14.40 -2.33
N LYS A 110 -11.04 -14.62 -3.56
CA LYS A 110 -9.99 -15.62 -3.83
C LYS A 110 -8.69 -15.30 -3.09
N ASN A 111 -8.34 -14.03 -2.98
CA ASN A 111 -7.14 -13.56 -2.30
C ASN A 111 -7.32 -13.65 -0.78
N LEU A 112 -8.51 -13.34 -0.26
CA LEU A 112 -8.83 -13.48 1.17
C LEU A 112 -8.71 -14.93 1.66
N LYS A 113 -8.96 -15.92 0.80
CA LYS A 113 -8.79 -17.34 1.14
C LYS A 113 -7.34 -17.76 1.38
N THR A 114 -6.35 -16.95 0.99
CA THR A 114 -4.93 -17.30 1.11
C THR A 114 -4.14 -16.32 1.94
N VAL A 115 -4.56 -15.05 1.98
CA VAL A 115 -3.80 -13.96 2.61
C VAL A 115 -3.73 -14.07 4.13
N ASP A 116 -2.61 -13.65 4.71
CA ASP A 116 -2.48 -13.55 6.18
C ASP A 116 -2.82 -12.14 6.69
N LYS A 117 -2.57 -11.11 5.87
CA LYS A 117 -2.76 -9.70 6.24
C LYS A 117 -3.38 -8.90 5.11
N VAL A 118 -4.29 -8.02 5.47
CA VAL A 118 -4.85 -7.01 4.57
C VAL A 118 -4.38 -5.63 5.01
N LEU A 119 -3.82 -4.87 4.08
CA LEU A 119 -3.45 -3.47 4.27
C LEU A 119 -4.42 -2.59 3.50
N VAL A 120 -4.96 -1.55 4.13
CA VAL A 120 -5.79 -0.55 3.43
C VAL A 120 -5.19 0.83 3.68
N GLU A 121 -4.81 1.55 2.62
CA GLU A 121 -4.37 2.95 2.74
C GLU A 121 -5.49 3.80 3.37
N GLN A 122 -5.19 4.60 4.39
CA GLN A 122 -6.17 5.52 5.00
C GLN A 122 -6.36 6.77 4.15
N GLN A 123 -7.61 7.15 3.88
CA GLN A 123 -7.91 8.45 3.29
C GLN A 123 -7.58 9.58 4.27
N ARG A 124 -6.87 10.60 3.78
CA ARG A 124 -6.52 11.78 4.60
C ARG A 124 -7.69 12.76 4.66
N ALA A 125 -7.91 13.35 5.84
CA ALA A 125 -8.65 14.60 5.94
C ALA A 125 -7.94 15.67 5.12
N ARG A 126 -8.67 16.31 4.20
CA ARG A 126 -8.16 17.41 3.37
C ARG A 126 -9.06 18.62 3.59
N THR A 127 -8.49 19.68 4.13
CA THR A 127 -9.19 20.93 4.47
C THR A 127 -8.79 22.10 3.57
N GLY A 128 -8.24 21.82 2.37
CA GLY A 128 -7.67 22.81 1.44
C GLY A 128 -8.64 23.84 0.83
N GLY A 129 -9.72 24.19 1.53
CA GLY A 129 -10.63 25.30 1.27
C GLY A 129 -11.62 25.12 0.13
N ALA A 130 -11.34 24.23 -0.83
CA ALA A 130 -12.19 24.03 -2.00
C ALA A 130 -13.29 22.95 -1.76
N HIS A 131 -14.54 23.25 -2.13
CA HIS A 131 -15.67 22.33 -2.03
C HIS A 131 -15.39 20.96 -2.69
N ALA A 132 -14.73 20.94 -3.85
CA ALA A 132 -14.38 19.71 -4.55
C ALA A 132 -13.46 18.78 -3.74
N VAL A 133 -12.61 19.33 -2.87
CA VAL A 133 -11.70 18.56 -2.01
C VAL A 133 -12.48 17.88 -0.89
N LEU A 134 -13.43 18.61 -0.26
CA LEU A 134 -14.29 18.06 0.78
C LEU A 134 -15.21 16.97 0.21
N GLU A 135 -15.89 17.26 -0.90
CA GLU A 135 -16.80 16.32 -1.57
C GLU A 135 -16.06 15.03 -1.97
N ASN A 136 -14.89 15.15 -2.61
CA ASN A 136 -14.10 13.97 -2.95
C ASN A 136 -13.63 13.20 -1.71
N THR A 137 -13.28 13.89 -0.62
CA THR A 137 -12.89 13.24 0.64
C THR A 137 -14.05 12.47 1.25
N LEU A 138 -15.26 13.06 1.29
CA LEU A 138 -16.46 12.38 1.81
C LEU A 138 -16.81 11.14 0.98
N ARG A 139 -16.69 11.23 -0.35
CA ARG A 139 -16.92 10.11 -1.27
C ARG A 139 -15.96 8.97 -1.05
N VAL A 140 -14.66 9.26 -0.95
CA VAL A 140 -13.64 8.23 -0.68
C VAL A 140 -13.84 7.64 0.71
N ASN A 141 -14.14 8.44 1.73
CA ASN A 141 -14.42 7.94 3.09
C ASN A 141 -15.66 7.03 3.14
N CYS A 142 -16.69 7.32 2.34
CA CYS A 142 -17.87 6.46 2.23
C CYS A 142 -17.48 5.09 1.63
N VAL A 143 -16.70 5.09 0.55
CA VAL A 143 -16.16 3.86 -0.06
C VAL A 143 -15.25 3.11 0.91
N GLU A 144 -14.37 3.82 1.63
CA GLU A 144 -13.48 3.25 2.64
C GLU A 144 -14.28 2.51 3.72
N ALA A 145 -15.26 3.18 4.34
CA ALA A 145 -16.05 2.61 5.42
C ALA A 145 -16.80 1.34 4.97
N ILE A 146 -17.42 1.39 3.79
CA ILE A 146 -18.17 0.25 3.24
C ILE A 146 -17.22 -0.88 2.81
N LEU A 147 -16.03 -0.56 2.26
CA LEU A 147 -15.01 -1.55 1.95
C LEU A 147 -14.52 -2.26 3.21
N TRP A 148 -14.28 -1.54 4.29
CA TRP A 148 -13.92 -2.15 5.59
C TRP A 148 -14.99 -3.12 6.06
N CYS A 149 -16.27 -2.70 6.07
CA CYS A 149 -17.38 -3.59 6.44
C CYS A 149 -17.43 -4.82 5.54
N GLY A 150 -17.39 -4.65 4.22
CA GLY A 150 -17.45 -5.76 3.28
C GLY A 150 -16.27 -6.72 3.41
N LEU A 151 -15.06 -6.21 3.68
CA LEU A 151 -13.89 -7.06 3.92
C LEU A 151 -14.08 -7.90 5.19
N TYR A 152 -14.51 -7.30 6.30
CA TYR A 152 -14.79 -8.05 7.53
C TYR A 152 -15.89 -9.11 7.32
N GLU A 153 -17.01 -8.73 6.70
CA GLU A 153 -18.10 -9.66 6.33
C GLU A 153 -17.56 -10.84 5.50
N ALA A 154 -16.72 -10.57 4.49
CA ALA A 154 -16.12 -11.58 3.66
C ALA A 154 -15.18 -12.50 4.45
N THR A 155 -14.32 -11.95 5.31
CA THR A 155 -13.40 -12.75 6.16
C THR A 155 -14.14 -13.66 7.13
N GLU A 156 -15.24 -13.18 7.73
CA GLU A 156 -16.12 -13.96 8.59
C GLU A 156 -16.80 -15.09 7.80
N SER A 157 -17.29 -14.80 6.60
CA SER A 157 -17.97 -15.79 5.75
C SER A 157 -17.07 -16.96 5.36
N ILE A 158 -15.76 -16.71 5.17
CA ILE A 158 -14.77 -17.75 4.87
C ILE A 158 -14.08 -18.31 6.12
N GLN A 159 -14.52 -17.88 7.31
CA GLN A 159 -14.00 -18.32 8.63
C GLN A 159 -12.48 -18.20 8.76
N ARG A 160 -11.94 -17.06 8.30
CA ARG A 160 -10.50 -16.77 8.35
C ARG A 160 -10.23 -15.65 9.33
N ASP A 161 -9.29 -15.89 10.24
CA ASP A 161 -8.68 -14.83 11.04
C ASP A 161 -7.55 -14.19 10.22
N ILE A 162 -7.80 -12.97 9.72
CA ILE A 162 -6.87 -12.22 8.87
C ILE A 162 -6.55 -10.91 9.57
N GLN A 163 -5.27 -10.58 9.64
CA GLN A 163 -4.86 -9.32 10.26
C GLN A 163 -5.19 -8.14 9.34
N MET A 164 -6.25 -7.42 9.65
CA MET A 164 -6.65 -6.21 8.92
C MET A 164 -5.94 -4.99 9.52
N MET A 165 -5.19 -4.25 8.69
CA MET A 165 -4.37 -3.12 9.15
C MET A 165 -4.58 -1.87 8.29
N PRO A 166 -4.94 -0.73 8.90
CA PRO A 166 -4.99 0.51 8.17
C PRO A 166 -3.57 1.13 8.08
N ILE A 167 -3.21 1.69 6.93
CA ILE A 167 -1.88 2.25 6.68
C ILE A 167 -1.96 3.74 6.34
N PRO A 168 -1.35 4.62 7.14
CA PRO A 168 -1.27 6.03 6.81
C PRO A 168 -0.39 6.26 5.57
N ARG A 169 -0.91 6.96 4.57
CA ARG A 169 -0.15 7.29 3.36
C ARG A 169 1.18 8.00 3.66
N GLN A 170 1.26 8.84 4.70
CA GLN A 170 2.50 9.52 5.09
C GLN A 170 3.60 8.53 5.52
N SER A 171 3.22 7.39 6.08
CA SER A 171 4.17 6.33 6.44
C SER A 171 4.74 5.67 5.19
N VAL A 172 3.88 5.34 4.21
CA VAL A 172 4.32 4.84 2.90
C VAL A 172 5.22 5.86 2.19
N ASP A 173 4.80 7.12 2.17
CA ASP A 173 5.55 8.22 1.55
C ASP A 173 6.98 8.34 2.10
N ARG A 174 7.14 8.25 3.42
CA ARG A 174 8.45 8.35 4.09
C ARG A 174 9.31 7.11 3.86
N ALA A 175 8.70 5.92 3.84
CA ALA A 175 9.40 4.67 3.68
C ALA A 175 10.13 4.58 2.33
N TRP A 176 9.59 5.21 1.29
CA TRP A 176 10.13 5.17 -0.08
C TRP A 176 10.84 6.44 -0.52
N GLN A 177 11.00 7.43 0.36
CA GLN A 177 11.52 8.75 -0.04
C GLN A 177 12.93 8.66 -0.63
N LEU A 178 13.80 7.84 -0.04
CA LEU A 178 15.19 7.69 -0.48
C LEU A 178 15.28 7.08 -1.88
N GLU A 179 14.51 6.03 -2.15
CA GLU A 179 14.46 5.39 -3.46
C GLU A 179 13.86 6.31 -4.52
N LEU A 180 12.84 7.10 -4.16
CA LEU A 180 12.25 8.08 -5.07
C LEU A 180 13.24 9.21 -5.41
N ASP A 181 13.98 9.71 -4.42
CA ASP A 181 15.02 10.72 -4.64
C ASP A 181 16.14 10.18 -5.54
N ALA A 182 16.53 8.91 -5.36
CA ALA A 182 17.49 8.24 -6.23
C ALA A 182 17.00 8.15 -7.68
N ILE A 183 15.72 7.77 -7.91
CA ILE A 183 15.13 7.74 -9.27
C ILE A 183 15.14 9.13 -9.92
N VAL A 184 14.86 10.19 -9.15
CA VAL A 184 14.91 11.56 -9.65
C VAL A 184 16.34 11.95 -10.05
N ALA A 185 17.32 11.62 -9.21
CA ALA A 185 18.74 11.89 -9.46
C ALA A 185 19.31 11.10 -10.65
N GLU A 186 18.87 9.86 -10.85
CA GLU A 186 19.25 9.01 -11.99
C GLU A 186 18.67 9.52 -13.33
N ASN A 187 17.60 10.32 -13.31
CA ASN A 187 16.85 10.77 -14.49
C ASN A 187 16.75 12.31 -14.59
N PRO A 188 17.86 13.05 -14.52
CA PRO A 188 17.82 14.51 -14.34
C PRO A 188 17.13 15.22 -15.50
N ALA A 189 17.35 14.78 -16.75
CA ALA A 189 16.73 15.37 -17.94
C ALA A 189 15.19 15.28 -17.94
N ARG A 190 14.63 14.19 -17.38
CA ARG A 190 13.18 13.98 -17.29
C ARG A 190 12.56 14.86 -16.21
N PHE A 191 13.25 14.99 -15.07
CA PHE A 191 12.71 15.69 -13.91
C PHE A 191 13.02 17.19 -13.86
N LEU A 192 13.97 17.68 -14.67
CA LEU A 192 14.31 19.11 -14.78
C LEU A 192 13.10 19.97 -15.16
N LYS A 193 12.21 19.46 -16.02
CA LYS A 193 11.03 20.17 -16.53
C LYS A 193 9.78 19.94 -15.70
N ILE A 194 9.85 19.08 -14.67
CA ILE A 194 8.69 18.71 -13.86
C ILE A 194 8.70 19.53 -12.58
N LYS A 195 7.59 20.26 -12.33
CA LYS A 195 7.41 20.97 -11.08
C LYS A 195 7.48 20.00 -9.89
N GLN A 196 8.33 20.33 -8.92
CA GLN A 196 8.46 19.58 -7.68
C GLN A 196 7.11 19.48 -6.94
N GLY A 197 6.89 18.34 -6.29
CA GLY A 197 5.67 18.05 -5.55
C GLY A 197 4.96 16.79 -6.05
N TYR A 198 3.62 16.81 -6.01
CA TYR A 198 2.80 15.61 -6.24
C TYR A 198 3.04 14.94 -7.59
N TYR A 199 3.11 15.72 -8.68
CA TYR A 199 3.26 15.16 -10.03
C TYR A 199 4.65 14.54 -10.25
N GLN A 200 5.71 15.21 -9.76
CA GLN A 200 7.07 14.67 -9.79
C GLN A 200 7.14 13.33 -9.06
N LYS A 201 6.60 13.28 -7.84
CA LYS A 201 6.54 12.07 -7.03
C LYS A 201 5.81 10.95 -7.76
N LYS A 202 4.63 11.21 -8.32
CA LYS A 202 3.85 10.21 -9.07
C LYS A 202 4.66 9.60 -10.22
N GLN A 203 5.38 10.43 -10.97
CA GLN A 203 6.24 9.98 -12.07
C GLN A 203 7.44 9.18 -11.57
N ALA A 204 8.09 9.61 -10.47
CA ALA A 204 9.18 8.86 -9.84
C ALA A 204 8.72 7.50 -9.31
N SER A 205 7.53 7.42 -8.68
CA SER A 205 6.95 6.16 -8.21
C SER A 205 6.68 5.19 -9.36
N ALA A 206 6.12 5.67 -10.47
CA ALA A 206 5.89 4.83 -11.65
C ALA A 206 7.21 4.29 -12.23
N LEU A 207 8.25 5.13 -12.30
CA LEU A 207 9.58 4.69 -12.75
C LEU A 207 10.24 3.71 -11.78
N LEU A 208 10.08 3.91 -10.48
CA LEU A 208 10.60 3.00 -9.46
C LEU A 208 10.00 1.60 -9.62
N VAL A 209 8.67 1.52 -9.74
CA VAL A 209 7.97 0.25 -9.96
C VAL A 209 8.37 -0.38 -11.29
N GLN A 210 8.46 0.41 -12.37
CA GLN A 210 8.94 -0.09 -13.66
C GLN A 210 10.35 -0.69 -13.55
N LYS A 211 11.27 0.00 -12.87
CA LYS A 211 12.63 -0.51 -12.61
C LYS A 211 12.58 -1.84 -11.86
N TRP A 212 11.70 -2.00 -10.88
CA TRP A 212 11.55 -3.27 -10.16
C TRP A 212 11.03 -4.39 -11.08
N LEU A 213 10.05 -4.11 -11.93
CA LEU A 213 9.50 -5.08 -12.88
C LEU A 213 10.53 -5.52 -13.94
N ASP A 214 11.32 -4.57 -14.43
CA ASP A 214 12.34 -4.83 -15.45
C ASP A 214 13.51 -5.64 -14.90
N THR A 215 13.88 -5.40 -13.64
CA THR A 215 15.06 -6.00 -13.01
C THR A 215 14.76 -7.19 -12.09
N ASN A 216 13.49 -7.41 -11.74
CA ASN A 216 13.04 -8.36 -10.71
C ASN A 216 13.79 -8.20 -9.36
N THR A 217 14.15 -6.97 -8.99
CA THR A 217 15.00 -6.70 -7.82
C THR A 217 14.23 -6.61 -6.50
N THR A 218 13.00 -6.08 -6.52
CA THR A 218 12.17 -5.86 -5.32
C THR A 218 10.86 -6.60 -5.39
N VAL A 219 10.24 -6.68 -6.56
CA VAL A 219 9.05 -7.49 -6.82
C VAL A 219 9.29 -8.38 -8.02
N GLN A 220 8.68 -9.55 -8.00
CA GLN A 220 8.74 -10.51 -9.10
C GLN A 220 7.33 -10.68 -9.68
N CYS A 221 7.19 -10.57 -10.99
CA CYS A 221 5.95 -10.94 -11.66
C CYS A 221 6.14 -12.30 -12.34
N ASN A 222 5.22 -13.22 -12.10
CA ASN A 222 5.23 -14.49 -12.81
C ASN A 222 5.02 -14.25 -14.33
N GLN A 223 5.37 -15.25 -15.14
CA GLN A 223 5.33 -15.11 -16.60
C GLN A 223 3.91 -14.86 -17.13
N GLU A 224 2.89 -15.38 -16.44
CA GLU A 224 1.48 -15.16 -16.76
C GLU A 224 1.10 -13.68 -16.58
N PHE A 225 1.50 -13.08 -15.46
CA PHE A 225 1.28 -11.66 -15.17
C PHE A 225 2.01 -10.75 -16.15
N LYS A 226 3.26 -11.10 -16.51
CA LYS A 226 4.03 -10.40 -17.57
C LYS A 226 3.36 -10.51 -18.93
N THR A 227 2.79 -11.68 -19.25
CA THR A 227 2.01 -11.90 -20.48
C THR A 227 0.75 -11.03 -20.50
N ILE A 228 0.01 -10.99 -19.39
CA ILE A 228 -1.20 -10.16 -19.27
C ILE A 228 -0.85 -8.68 -19.40
N ILE A 229 0.18 -8.18 -18.71
CA ILE A 229 0.67 -6.80 -18.88
C ILE A 229 1.04 -6.53 -20.35
N GLY A 230 1.78 -7.44 -20.99
CA GLY A 230 2.15 -7.30 -22.41
C GLY A 230 0.93 -7.24 -23.33
N LEU A 231 -0.08 -8.07 -23.09
CA LEU A 231 -1.33 -8.08 -23.86
C LEU A 231 -2.19 -6.82 -23.63
N VAL A 232 -2.20 -6.29 -22.40
CA VAL A 232 -2.86 -5.03 -22.04
C VAL A 232 -2.17 -3.83 -22.70
N GLN A 233 -0.83 -3.79 -22.69
CA GLN A 233 -0.04 -2.76 -23.38
C GLN A 233 -0.24 -2.82 -24.91
N MET A 234 -0.49 -4.01 -25.47
CA MET A 234 -0.84 -4.22 -26.88
C MET A 234 -2.33 -3.99 -27.21
N GLY A 235 -3.16 -3.61 -26.24
CA GLY A 235 -4.59 -3.33 -26.43
C GLY A 235 -5.45 -4.57 -26.70
N LYS A 236 -4.94 -5.77 -26.41
CA LYS A 236 -5.63 -7.05 -26.69
C LYS A 236 -6.55 -7.52 -25.57
N ILE A 237 -6.41 -6.97 -24.36
CA ILE A 237 -7.25 -7.27 -23.19
C ILE A 237 -7.65 -5.94 -22.52
N HIS A 238 -8.91 -5.80 -22.11
CA HIS A 238 -9.49 -4.57 -21.53
C HIS A 238 -9.33 -4.43 -20.00
N GLN A 239 -8.49 -5.25 -19.35
CA GLN A 239 -8.13 -5.04 -17.95
C GLN A 239 -6.96 -4.06 -17.87
N ARG A 240 -7.20 -2.83 -17.39
CA ARG A 240 -6.12 -1.86 -17.17
C ARG A 240 -5.30 -2.25 -15.95
N ILE A 241 -4.30 -3.10 -16.14
CA ILE A 241 -3.22 -3.29 -15.17
C ILE A 241 -2.21 -2.15 -15.39
N TYR A 242 -2.03 -1.30 -14.37
CA TYR A 242 -0.97 -0.30 -14.28
C TYR A 242 -0.20 -0.52 -12.99
#